data_AF-A0A2E4XK56-F1
#
_entry.id   AF-A0A2E4XK56-F1
#
_cell.length_a   1.000
_cell.length_b   1.000
_cell.length_c   1.000
_cell.angle_alpha   90.00
_cell.angle_beta   90.00
_cell.angle_gamma   90.00
#
_symmetry.space_group_name_H-M   'P 1'
#
loop_
_entity.id
_entity.type
_entity.pdbx_description
1 polymer ?
#
loop_
_entity_poly.entity_id
_entity_poly.type
_entity_poly.pdbx_seq_one_letter_code
_entity_poly.pdbx_strand_id
1 'polypeptide(L)'
;MSELWPEQKMAMHYRLLEAYFTENRTISNWDVLAELVAEIGEDSLYFMEKVDERRNDLANLTFEEHNEAINQGIAAVPTTLINKVLPVPGAQESETYITWIERIIERVENQ
;
A
#
# COMPACT_ATOMS: atom_id res chain seq x y z
N MET A 1 9.80 -4.17 0.21
CA MET A 1 9.43 -3.23 -0.87
C MET A 1 10.15 -3.60 -2.15
N SER A 2 9.40 -3.87 -3.22
CA SER A 2 9.94 -4.14 -4.56
C SER A 2 10.74 -2.95 -5.08
N GLU A 3 11.99 -3.18 -5.50
CA GLU A 3 12.87 -2.16 -6.10
C GLU A 3 12.46 -1.73 -7.52
N LEU A 4 11.43 -2.36 -8.11
CA LEU A 4 11.14 -2.21 -9.53
C LEU A 4 10.55 -0.83 -9.92
N TRP A 5 9.70 -0.24 -9.07
CA TRP A 5 9.05 1.06 -9.33
C TRP A 5 8.75 1.86 -8.04
N PRO A 6 9.78 2.28 -7.30
CA PRO A 6 9.58 3.02 -6.05
C PRO A 6 8.88 4.37 -6.25
N GLU A 7 9.11 5.04 -7.38
CA GLU A 7 8.55 6.36 -7.68
C GLU A 7 7.06 6.28 -8.09
N GLN A 8 6.67 5.24 -8.81
CA GLN A 8 5.32 5.06 -9.35
C GLN A 8 4.37 4.36 -8.39
N LYS A 9 4.87 3.79 -7.27
CA LYS A 9 4.06 3.04 -6.30
C LYS A 9 2.80 3.80 -5.88
N MET A 10 2.93 5.10 -5.55
CA MET A 10 1.80 5.90 -5.12
C MET A 10 0.87 6.28 -6.26
N ALA A 11 1.39 6.59 -7.45
CA ALA A 11 0.58 6.86 -8.63
C ALA A 11 -0.28 5.63 -8.99
N MET A 12 0.33 4.44 -9.02
CA MET A 12 -0.37 3.18 -9.25
C MET A 12 -1.38 2.88 -8.13
N HIS A 13 -1.05 3.16 -6.87
CA HIS A 13 -1.97 2.98 -5.76
C HIS A 13 -3.26 3.81 -5.94
N TYR A 14 -3.13 5.10 -6.22
CA TYR A 14 -4.30 5.96 -6.46
C TYR A 14 -5.08 5.55 -7.70
N ARG A 15 -4.38 5.25 -8.80
CA ARG A 15 -5.00 4.82 -10.04
C ARG A 15 -5.80 3.54 -9.87
N LEU A 16 -5.28 2.56 -9.13
CA LEU A 16 -5.95 1.30 -8.83
C LEU A 16 -7.23 1.50 -8.00
N LEU A 17 -7.18 2.38 -6.98
CA LEU A 17 -8.35 2.70 -6.16
C LEU A 17 -9.44 3.38 -6.99
N GLU A 18 -9.08 4.34 -7.85
CA GLU A 18 -10.03 5.00 -8.75
C GLU A 18 -10.66 4.01 -9.75
N ALA A 19 -9.85 3.14 -10.36
CA ALA A 19 -10.31 2.12 -11.30
C ALA A 19 -11.35 1.19 -10.66
N TYR A 20 -11.15 0.82 -9.39
CA TYR A 20 -12.05 -0.07 -8.68
C TYR A 20 -13.29 0.65 -8.14
N PHE A 21 -13.10 1.73 -7.38
CA PHE A 21 -14.19 2.38 -6.64
C PHE A 21 -15.03 3.34 -7.48
N THR A 22 -14.50 3.88 -8.57
CA THR A 22 -15.18 4.90 -9.38
C THR A 22 -15.53 4.38 -10.78
N GLU A 23 -14.63 3.61 -11.40
CA GLU A 23 -14.81 3.15 -12.78
C GLU A 23 -15.38 1.73 -12.90
N ASN A 24 -15.49 0.99 -11.78
CA ASN A 24 -15.96 -0.39 -11.73
C ASN A 24 -15.16 -1.35 -12.66
N ARG A 25 -13.85 -1.11 -12.81
CA ARG A 25 -12.95 -1.97 -13.59
C ARG A 25 -12.60 -3.25 -12.83
N THR A 26 -12.41 -4.34 -13.56
CA THR A 26 -12.01 -5.64 -13.00
C THR A 26 -10.51 -5.68 -12.69
N ILE A 27 -10.11 -5.09 -11.57
CA ILE A 27 -8.68 -5.00 -11.16
C ILE A 27 -8.04 -6.33 -10.76
N SER A 28 -8.80 -7.43 -10.77
CA SER A 28 -8.26 -8.80 -10.66
C SER A 28 -7.76 -9.36 -12.00
N ASN A 29 -7.98 -8.66 -13.12
CA ASN A 29 -7.47 -9.03 -14.43
C ASN A 29 -6.11 -8.36 -14.71
N TRP A 30 -5.11 -9.16 -15.10
CA TRP A 30 -3.78 -8.68 -15.44
C TRP A 30 -3.75 -7.72 -16.64
N ASP A 31 -4.61 -7.92 -17.64
CA ASP A 31 -4.69 -7.01 -18.79
C ASP A 31 -5.17 -5.62 -18.33
N VAL A 32 -6.15 -5.57 -17.43
CA VAL A 32 -6.63 -4.33 -16.82
C VAL A 32 -5.51 -3.67 -16.02
N LEU A 33 -4.75 -4.43 -15.22
CA LEU A 33 -3.63 -3.88 -14.46
C LEU A 33 -2.54 -3.29 -15.38
N ALA A 34 -2.24 -3.97 -16.50
CA ALA A 34 -1.26 -3.51 -17.49
C ALA A 34 -1.73 -2.21 -18.18
N GLU A 35 -3.02 -2.07 -18.49
CA GLU A 35 -3.61 -0.82 -18.98
C GLU A 35 -3.45 0.32 -17.96
N LEU A 36 -3.75 0.08 -16.68
CA LEU A 36 -3.60 1.09 -15.62
C LEU A 36 -2.14 1.56 -15.47
N VAL A 37 -1.18 0.64 -15.64
CA VAL A 37 0.25 0.95 -15.66
C VAL A 37 0.60 1.87 -16.84
N ALA A 38 0.06 1.61 -18.03
CA ALA A 38 0.26 2.49 -19.19
C ALA A 38 -0.35 3.89 -18.97
N GLU A 39 -1.51 3.97 -18.33
CA GLU A 39 -2.19 5.24 -18.04
C GLU A 39 -1.39 6.14 -17.09
N ILE A 40 -0.54 5.58 -16.23
CA ILE A 40 0.37 6.34 -15.36
C ILE A 40 1.76 6.61 -16.00
N GLY A 41 1.93 6.25 -17.29
CA GLY A 41 3.13 6.57 -18.08
C GLY A 41 4.19 5.47 -18.14
N GLU A 42 3.89 4.26 -17.66
CA GLU A 42 4.84 3.13 -17.61
C GLU A 42 4.60 2.12 -18.75
N ASP A 43 5.59 1.26 -19.01
CA ASP A 43 5.49 0.25 -20.06
C ASP A 43 4.71 -0.99 -19.58
N SER A 44 3.53 -1.21 -20.18
CA SER A 44 2.62 -2.32 -19.87
C SER A 44 3.21 -3.69 -20.21
N LEU A 45 4.00 -3.81 -21.29
CA LEU A 45 4.62 -5.07 -21.69
C LEU A 45 5.74 -5.42 -20.73
N TYR A 46 6.57 -4.44 -20.38
CA TYR A 46 7.62 -4.62 -19.37
C TYR A 46 7.04 -4.98 -18.00
N PHE A 47 5.92 -4.37 -17.61
CA PHE A 47 5.20 -4.73 -16.39
C PHE A 47 4.75 -6.20 -16.40
N MET A 48 4.10 -6.63 -17.48
CA MET A 48 3.62 -8.00 -17.63
C MET A 48 4.78 -9.02 -17.63
N GLU A 49 5.88 -8.70 -18.31
CA GLU A 49 7.09 -9.53 -18.30
C GLU A 49 7.63 -9.71 -16.87
N LYS A 50 7.76 -8.62 -16.10
CA LYS A 50 8.27 -8.68 -14.72
C LYS A 50 7.33 -9.38 -13.75
N VAL A 51 6.03 -9.19 -13.92
CA VAL A 51 5.02 -9.93 -13.16
C VAL A 51 5.15 -11.43 -13.42
N ASP A 52 5.33 -11.85 -14.67
CA ASP A 52 5.43 -13.26 -15.01
C ASP A 52 6.74 -13.88 -14.49
N GLU A 53 7.87 -13.19 -14.71
CA GLU A 53 9.19 -13.60 -14.24
C GLU A 53 9.22 -13.81 -12.71
N ARG A 54 8.54 -12.92 -11.96
CA ARG A 54 8.64 -12.85 -10.49
C ARG A 54 7.34 -13.20 -9.78
N ARG A 55 6.40 -13.86 -10.44
CA ARG A 55 5.03 -14.09 -9.94
C ARG A 55 5.00 -14.67 -8.53
N ASN A 56 5.78 -15.73 -8.29
CA ASN A 56 5.81 -16.42 -7.00
C ASN A 56 6.46 -15.56 -5.91
N ASP A 57 7.55 -14.85 -6.24
CA ASP A 57 8.24 -13.99 -5.27
C ASP A 57 7.38 -12.81 -4.85
N LEU A 58 6.69 -12.18 -5.80
CA LEU A 58 5.75 -11.08 -5.53
C LEU A 58 4.56 -11.54 -4.69
N ALA A 59 4.02 -12.74 -4.98
CA ALA A 59 2.96 -13.33 -4.18
C ALA A 59 3.42 -13.62 -2.74
N ASN A 60 4.59 -14.25 -2.57
CA ASN A 60 5.17 -14.52 -1.25
C ASN A 60 5.39 -13.23 -0.47
N LEU A 61 5.96 -12.19 -1.08
CA LEU A 61 6.14 -10.89 -0.44
C LEU A 61 4.81 -10.29 0.02
N THR A 62 3.75 -10.41 -0.80
CA THR A 62 2.41 -9.91 -0.46
C THR A 62 1.83 -10.67 0.75
N PHE A 63 2.01 -12.00 0.80
CA PHE A 63 1.57 -12.81 1.94
C PHE A 63 2.39 -12.53 3.21
N GLU A 64 3.70 -12.30 3.08
CA GLU A 64 4.57 -11.94 4.20
C GLU A 64 4.15 -10.60 4.82
N GLU A 65 3.98 -9.54 4.01
CA GLU A 65 3.54 -8.22 4.49
C GLU A 65 2.14 -8.30 5.13
N HIS A 66 1.23 -9.09 4.56
CA HIS A 66 -0.10 -9.34 5.15
C HIS A 66 -0.01 -10.03 6.51
N ASN A 67 0.75 -11.14 6.60
CA ASN A 67 0.90 -11.91 7.83
C ASN A 67 1.64 -11.11 8.91
N GLU A 68 2.61 -10.27 8.54
CA GLU A 68 3.25 -9.34 9.45
C GLU A 68 2.23 -8.41 10.12
N ALA A 69 1.32 -7.81 9.35
CA ALA A 69 0.27 -6.96 9.90
C ALA A 69 -0.65 -7.73 10.87
N ILE A 70 -1.07 -8.95 10.50
CA ILE A 70 -1.89 -9.81 11.37
C ILE A 70 -1.14 -10.14 12.67
N ASN A 71 0.15 -10.49 12.58
CA ASN A 71 0.97 -10.82 13.74
C ASN A 71 1.20 -9.61 14.67
N GLN A 72 1.12 -8.39 14.14
CA GLN A 72 1.13 -7.14 14.92
C GLN A 72 -0.24 -6.81 15.56
N GLY A 73 -1.25 -7.68 15.40
CA GLY A 73 -2.58 -7.49 15.95
C GLY A 73 -3.46 -6.52 15.17
N ILE A 74 -3.10 -6.21 13.91
CA ILE A 74 -3.90 -5.34 13.05
C ILE A 74 -5.14 -6.10 12.60
N ALA A 75 -6.32 -5.59 12.97
CA ALA A 75 -7.61 -6.24 12.72
C ALA A 75 -8.56 -5.45 11.80
N ALA A 76 -8.14 -4.27 11.32
CA ALA A 76 -8.96 -3.40 10.49
C ALA A 76 -8.12 -2.65 9.44
N VAL A 77 -8.75 -2.24 8.35
CA VAL A 77 -8.13 -1.42 7.30
C VAL A 77 -8.94 -0.15 7.02
N PRO A 78 -8.29 0.99 6.70
CA PRO A 78 -6.84 1.21 6.86
C PRO A 78 -6.47 1.22 8.36
N THR A 79 -5.22 0.88 8.69
CA THR A 79 -4.64 1.12 10.01
C THR A 79 -3.25 1.71 9.83
N THR A 80 -2.97 2.80 10.53
CA THR A 80 -1.65 3.45 10.56
C THR A 80 -0.94 3.09 11.85
N LEU A 81 0.27 2.54 11.77
CA LEU A 81 1.09 2.22 12.95
C LEU A 81 2.12 3.32 13.19
N ILE A 82 1.86 4.19 14.18
CA ILE A 82 2.75 5.31 14.51
C ILE A 82 3.87 4.82 15.41
N ASN A 83 5.12 5.13 15.02
CA ASN A 83 6.35 4.76 15.72
C ASN A 83 6.43 3.26 16.08
N LYS A 84 5.86 2.38 15.24
CA LYS A 84 5.81 0.92 15.45
C LYS A 84 5.10 0.46 16.74
N VAL A 85 4.40 1.35 17.44
CA VAL A 85 3.85 1.07 18.79
C VAL A 85 2.38 1.44 18.93
N LEU A 86 1.89 2.43 18.18
CA LEU A 86 0.52 2.93 18.31
C LEU A 86 -0.29 2.63 17.04
N PRO A 87 -1.14 1.59 17.04
CA PRO A 87 -2.05 1.34 15.93
C PRO A 87 -3.22 2.34 15.98
N VAL A 88 -3.45 3.05 14.88
CA VAL A 88 -4.58 3.97 14.68
C VAL A 88 -5.48 3.40 13.58
N PRO A 89 -6.58 2.70 13.93
CA PRO A 89 -7.47 2.08 12.97
C PRO A 89 -8.46 3.07 12.34
N GLY A 90 -8.84 2.80 11.11
CA GLY A 90 -9.81 3.56 10.33
C GLY A 90 -9.20 4.76 9.60
N ALA A 91 -9.98 5.29 8.64
CA ALA A 91 -9.68 6.58 8.05
C ALA A 91 -9.96 7.67 9.10
N GLN A 92 -8.90 8.26 9.64
CA GLN A 92 -8.98 9.33 10.64
C GLN A 92 -8.69 10.69 10.01
N GLU A 93 -9.22 11.75 10.63
CA GLU A 93 -8.89 13.13 10.28
C GLU A 93 -7.44 13.46 10.62
N SER A 94 -6.86 14.44 9.90
CA SER A 94 -5.45 14.82 10.05
C SER A 94 -5.11 15.27 11.48
N GLU A 95 -6.04 15.96 12.15
CA GLU A 95 -5.91 16.42 13.53
C GLU A 95 -5.71 15.27 14.52
N THR A 96 -6.32 14.11 14.24
CA THR A 96 -6.14 12.91 15.07
C THR A 96 -4.71 12.40 14.97
N TYR A 97 -4.14 12.36 13.76
CA TYR A 97 -2.76 11.96 13.57
C TYR A 97 -1.77 12.95 14.21
N ILE A 98 -1.99 14.25 14.03
CA ILE A 98 -1.16 15.30 14.65
C ILE A 98 -1.11 15.11 16.17
N THR A 99 -2.28 14.98 16.81
CA THR A 99 -2.39 14.80 18.27
C THR A 99 -1.62 13.57 18.76
N TRP A 100 -1.72 12.44 18.05
CA TRP A 100 -1.04 11.20 18.46
C TRP A 100 0.47 11.26 18.25
N ILE A 101 0.92 11.90 17.16
CA ILE A 101 2.35 12.07 16.87
C ILE A 101 2.99 12.98 17.93
N GLU A 102 2.37 14.13 18.24
CA GLU A 102 2.85 15.05 19.28
C GLU A 102 3.00 14.34 20.64
N ARG A 103 1.99 13.58 21.07
CA ARG A 103 2.04 12.79 22.30
C ARG A 103 3.16 11.75 22.34
N ILE A 104 3.47 11.13 21.20
CA ILE A 104 4.56 10.16 21.10
C ILE A 104 5.91 10.87 21.22
N ILE A 105 6.08 12.02 20.57
CA ILE A 105 7.31 12.82 20.65
C ILE A 105 7.55 13.27 22.09
N GLU A 106 6.54 13.85 22.76
CA GLU A 106 6.63 14.27 24.16
C GLU A 106 7.02 13.11 25.08
N ARG A 107 6.46 11.91 24.85
CA ARG A 107 6.80 10.73 25.65
C ARG A 107 8.25 10.29 25.44
N VAL A 108 8.80 10.41 24.24
CA VAL A 108 10.19 10.03 23.93
C VAL A 108 11.18 11.05 24.50
N GLU A 109 10.86 12.34 24.48
CA GLU A 109 11.74 13.39 25.02
C GLU A 109 11.83 13.41 26.55
N ASN A 110 10.78 12.93 27.23
CA ASN A 110 10.72 12.86 28.69
C ASN A 110 11.24 11.54 29.28
N GLN A 111 11.87 10.68 28.46
CA GLN A 111 12.53 9.42 28.87
C GLN A 111 14.05 9.56 28.79
#